data_AF-A0A147F9M7-F1
#
_entry.id   AF-A0A147F9M7-F1
#
_cell.length_a   1.000
_cell.length_b   1.000
_cell.length_c   1.000
_cell.angle_alpha   90.00
_cell.angle_beta   90.00
_cell.angle_gamma   90.00
#
_symmetry.space_group_name_H-M   'P 1'
#
loop_
_entity.id
_entity.type
_entity.pdbx_description
1 polymer ?
#
loop_
_entity_poly.entity_id
_entity_poly.type
_entity_poly.pdbx_seq_one_letter_code
_entity_poly.pdbx_strand_id
1 'polypeptide(L)'
;MELSLGILAVSVAVAAAVLFAALPRIGTPGAMTLFLRYAAVSGVAAVGSSAMYFMYTAADGIIALVLGDVAMVLAPALLLVALKVLAGQRARRWALASLVLALITAIVTATVPLPASLAVKVLLITVPCTACALAAARIRLEPRWPMRVILVANAAYAVYSAARVVVGFAAGWESSLYDLGFSFGPATFAGSAAIVAIGVAVVRVRLGPRTPELPLTCPAGRAVVVGDWALASAAYGQERMRAMVAELQSTARTFDETARDLPRGVEITMPDAIARLGDSLRDVYGWKPDEVALLVDGAATAAIHTHPQRTGRRRGRGSART
;
A
#
# COMPACT_ATOMS: atom_id res chain seq x y z
N MET A 1 26.43 7.70 27.19
CA MET A 1 24.95 7.59 27.27
C MET A 1 24.28 7.82 25.92
N GLU A 2 24.72 8.77 25.09
CA GLU A 2 24.08 8.98 23.78
C GLU A 2 24.30 7.83 22.79
N LEU A 3 25.52 7.25 22.77
CA LEU A 3 25.83 6.05 21.98
C LEU A 3 24.96 4.83 22.37
N SER A 4 24.66 4.65 23.67
CA SER A 4 23.82 3.53 24.12
C SER A 4 22.35 3.72 23.74
N LEU A 5 21.84 4.96 23.76
CA LEU A 5 20.48 5.29 23.31
C LEU A 5 20.33 5.11 21.79
N GLY A 6 21.33 5.52 21.02
CA GLY A 6 21.36 5.33 19.56
C GLY A 6 21.37 3.85 19.17
N ILE A 7 22.21 3.05 19.80
CA ILE A 7 22.26 1.60 19.57
C ILE A 7 20.97 0.93 20.00
N LEU A 8 20.40 1.30 21.15
CA LEU A 8 19.10 0.78 21.62
C LEU A 8 17.97 1.09 20.62
N ALA A 9 17.89 2.33 20.12
CA ALA A 9 16.88 2.72 19.14
C ALA A 9 17.02 1.94 17.82
N VAL A 10 18.26 1.74 17.36
CA VAL A 10 18.57 0.93 16.17
C VAL A 10 18.17 -0.53 16.38
N SER A 11 18.55 -1.13 17.51
CA SER A 11 18.21 -2.52 17.85
C SER A 11 16.71 -2.73 17.98
N VAL A 12 15.98 -1.81 18.60
CA VAL A 12 14.52 -1.87 18.74
C VAL A 12 13.83 -1.76 17.38
N ALA A 13 14.29 -0.87 16.49
CA ALA A 13 13.73 -0.73 15.14
C ALA A 13 13.97 -1.97 14.29
N VAL A 14 15.18 -2.54 14.35
CA VAL A 14 15.52 -3.81 13.67
C VAL A 14 14.67 -4.96 14.21
N ALA A 15 14.57 -5.10 15.54
CA ALA A 15 13.76 -6.14 16.18
C ALA A 15 12.28 -6.00 15.81
N ALA A 16 11.72 -4.79 15.86
CA ALA A 16 10.33 -4.52 15.50
C ALA A 16 10.03 -4.89 14.05
N ALA A 17 10.95 -4.61 13.13
CA ALA A 17 10.76 -4.91 11.72
C ALA A 17 10.99 -6.39 11.38
N VAL A 18 11.93 -7.07 12.03
CA VAL A 18 12.09 -8.53 11.92
C VAL A 18 10.82 -9.22 12.43
N LEU A 19 10.29 -8.81 13.59
CA LEU A 19 9.00 -9.31 14.12
C LEU A 19 7.84 -9.03 13.15
N PHE A 20 7.83 -7.88 12.49
CA PHE A 20 6.78 -7.52 11.53
C PHE A 20 6.88 -8.29 10.20
N ALA A 21 8.11 -8.55 9.73
CA ALA A 21 8.40 -9.34 8.54
C ALA A 21 8.17 -10.84 8.77
N ALA A 22 8.46 -11.33 9.97
CA ALA A 22 8.34 -12.74 10.36
C ALA A 22 6.91 -13.19 10.69
N LEU A 23 5.93 -12.28 10.77
CA LEU A 23 4.52 -12.64 11.03
C LEU A 23 3.96 -13.52 9.89
N PRO A 24 3.68 -14.82 10.15
CA PRO A 24 3.24 -15.75 9.13
C PRO A 24 1.77 -15.47 8.81
N ARG A 25 1.42 -15.26 7.54
CA ARG A 25 0.01 -15.24 7.12
C ARG A 25 -0.23 -15.88 5.76
N ILE A 26 -1.24 -16.74 5.79
CA ILE A 26 -1.80 -17.58 4.74
C ILE A 26 -2.68 -16.71 3.82
N GLY A 27 -2.43 -16.77 2.50
CA GLY A 27 -3.21 -16.06 1.47
C GLY A 27 -2.47 -14.90 0.77
N THR A 28 -3.00 -14.47 -0.38
CA THR A 28 -2.46 -13.32 -1.12
C THR A 28 -2.61 -12.05 -0.28
N PRO A 29 -1.51 -11.34 0.04
CA PRO A 29 -1.57 -10.21 0.96
C PRO A 29 -2.34 -9.04 0.35
N GLY A 30 -3.35 -8.54 1.07
CA GLY A 30 -4.08 -7.33 0.67
C GLY A 30 -3.20 -6.08 0.63
N ALA A 31 -3.67 -5.03 -0.06
CA ALA A 31 -2.91 -3.79 -0.30
C ALA A 31 -2.37 -3.14 0.98
N MET A 32 -3.16 -3.13 2.06
CA MET A 32 -2.72 -2.59 3.36
C MET A 32 -1.57 -3.40 3.98
N THR A 33 -1.61 -4.73 3.86
CA THR A 33 -0.53 -5.58 4.37
C THR A 33 0.77 -5.34 3.62
N LEU A 34 0.69 -5.23 2.30
CA LEU A 34 1.85 -4.90 1.47
C LEU A 34 2.37 -3.48 1.76
N PHE A 35 1.48 -2.49 1.93
CA PHE A 35 1.85 -1.15 2.36
C PHE A 35 2.64 -1.18 3.67
N LEU A 36 2.13 -1.85 4.71
CA LEU A 36 2.82 -1.92 6.00
C LEU A 36 4.17 -2.64 5.92
N ARG A 37 4.28 -3.69 5.10
CA ARG A 37 5.57 -4.38 4.87
C ARG A 37 6.60 -3.46 4.23
N TYR A 38 6.26 -2.82 3.12
CA TYR A 38 7.18 -1.91 2.45
C TYR A 38 7.52 -0.68 3.29
N ALA A 39 6.55 -0.15 4.05
CA ALA A 39 6.80 0.94 5.01
C ALA A 39 7.70 0.51 6.18
N ALA A 40 7.56 -0.72 6.67
CA ALA A 40 8.43 -1.27 7.70
C ALA A 40 9.87 -1.45 7.19
N VAL A 41 10.04 -2.07 6.00
CA VAL A 41 11.37 -2.25 5.39
C VAL A 41 12.00 -0.89 5.05
N SER A 42 11.21 0.09 4.62
CA SER A 42 11.65 1.49 4.46
C SER A 42 12.21 2.07 5.77
N GLY A 43 11.50 1.89 6.89
CA GLY A 43 11.98 2.30 8.21
C GLY A 43 13.28 1.62 8.61
N VAL A 44 13.41 0.30 8.38
CA VAL A 44 14.66 -0.44 8.64
C VAL A 44 15.80 0.10 7.80
N ALA A 45 15.57 0.32 6.51
CA ALA A 45 16.60 0.86 5.62
C ALA A 45 17.08 2.23 6.10
N ALA A 46 16.18 3.08 6.59
CA ALA A 46 16.54 4.41 7.09
C ALA A 46 17.39 4.34 8.37
N VAL A 47 16.99 3.49 9.32
CA VAL A 47 17.75 3.27 10.56
C VAL A 47 19.08 2.56 10.29
N GLY A 48 19.07 1.55 9.42
CA GLY A 48 20.25 0.79 9.00
C GLY A 48 21.26 1.69 8.27
N SER A 49 20.79 2.64 7.45
CA SER A 49 21.64 3.65 6.82
C SER A 49 22.42 4.46 7.87
N SER A 50 21.72 4.96 8.90
CA SER A 50 22.35 5.72 9.99
C SER A 50 23.39 4.87 10.72
N ALA A 51 23.06 3.61 11.04
CA ALA A 51 23.98 2.68 11.70
C ALA A 51 25.24 2.41 10.85
N MET A 52 25.07 2.24 9.53
CA MET A 52 26.18 2.02 8.61
C MET A 52 27.09 3.25 8.50
N TYR A 53 26.53 4.47 8.48
CA TYR A 53 27.35 5.69 8.54
C TYR A 53 28.11 5.81 9.86
N PHE A 54 27.51 5.45 10.99
CA PHE A 54 28.24 5.39 12.27
C PHE A 54 29.41 4.39 12.21
N MET A 55 29.19 3.20 11.66
CA MET A 55 30.25 2.21 11.48
C MET A 55 31.34 2.72 10.53
N TYR A 56 30.96 3.42 9.46
CA TYR A 56 31.91 4.06 8.55
C TYR A 56 32.77 5.10 9.28
N THR A 57 32.17 5.99 10.08
CA THR A 57 32.95 6.99 10.85
C THR A 57 33.89 6.37 11.88
N ALA A 58 33.60 5.15 12.36
CA ALA A 58 34.41 4.47 13.37
C ALA A 58 35.52 3.57 12.80
N ALA A 59 35.29 2.98 11.62
CA ALA A 59 36.16 1.93 11.06
C ALA A 59 36.67 2.23 9.63
N ASP A 60 36.28 3.36 9.05
CA ASP A 60 36.65 3.85 7.70
C ASP A 60 36.46 2.81 6.57
N GLY A 61 35.51 1.90 6.73
CA GLY A 61 35.25 0.81 5.80
C GLY A 61 34.36 1.22 4.62
N ILE A 62 34.86 1.12 3.39
CA ILE A 62 34.10 1.43 2.16
C ILE A 62 32.79 0.63 2.03
N ILE A 63 32.75 -0.61 2.55
CA ILE A 63 31.55 -1.45 2.52
C ILE A 63 30.43 -0.83 3.37
N ALA A 64 30.75 -0.30 4.54
CA ALA A 64 29.78 0.36 5.41
C ALA A 64 29.23 1.63 4.74
N LEU A 65 30.09 2.40 4.06
CA LEU A 65 29.67 3.57 3.28
C LEU A 65 28.68 3.19 2.16
N VAL A 66 29.03 2.19 1.33
CA VAL A 66 28.17 1.72 0.23
C VAL A 66 26.82 1.22 0.75
N LEU A 67 26.81 0.40 1.80
CA LEU A 67 25.57 -0.09 2.40
C LEU A 67 24.74 1.06 3.00
N GLY A 68 25.40 2.03 3.64
CA GLY A 68 24.77 3.23 4.18
C GLY A 68 24.07 4.05 3.11
N ASP A 69 24.77 4.36 2.01
CA ASP A 69 24.24 5.14 0.88
C ASP A 69 23.07 4.42 0.19
N VAL A 70 23.21 3.13 -0.07
CA VAL A 70 22.16 2.31 -0.70
C VAL A 70 20.92 2.27 0.18
N ALA A 71 21.07 2.03 1.48
CA ALA A 71 19.97 2.01 2.43
C ALA A 71 19.29 3.38 2.55
N MET A 72 20.08 4.46 2.50
CA MET A 72 19.60 5.84 2.53
C MET A 72 18.62 6.13 1.39
N VAL A 73 18.96 5.71 0.17
CA VAL A 73 18.15 5.92 -1.04
C VAL A 73 16.98 4.92 -1.12
N LEU A 74 17.19 3.67 -0.68
CA LEU A 74 16.15 2.65 -0.64
C LEU A 74 15.02 3.00 0.32
N ALA A 75 15.30 3.68 1.44
CA ALA A 75 14.28 4.05 2.41
C ALA A 75 13.09 4.80 1.78
N PRO A 76 13.25 5.98 1.16
CA PRO A 76 12.13 6.67 0.51
C PRO A 76 11.62 5.93 -0.75
N ALA A 77 12.46 5.18 -1.46
CA ALA A 77 12.02 4.40 -2.62
C ALA A 77 11.02 3.28 -2.23
N LEU A 78 11.31 2.56 -1.14
CA LEU A 78 10.41 1.53 -0.62
C LEU A 78 9.14 2.13 -0.01
N LEU A 79 9.22 3.32 0.59
CA LEU A 79 8.02 4.06 1.01
C LEU A 79 7.15 4.43 -0.20
N LEU A 80 7.76 4.81 -1.33
CA LEU A 80 7.03 5.06 -2.57
C LEU A 80 6.31 3.80 -3.05
N VAL A 81 6.99 2.64 -3.03
CA VAL A 81 6.36 1.35 -3.35
C VAL A 81 5.15 1.12 -2.45
N ALA A 82 5.29 1.35 -1.14
CA ALA A 82 4.21 1.23 -0.18
C ALA A 82 3.00 2.09 -0.59
N LEU A 83 3.22 3.39 -0.84
CA LEU A 83 2.17 4.33 -1.21
C LEU A 83 1.50 3.96 -2.55
N LYS A 84 2.26 3.49 -3.53
CA LYS A 84 1.72 3.08 -4.83
C LYS A 84 0.87 1.81 -4.74
N VAL A 85 1.29 0.87 -3.90
CA VAL A 85 0.48 -0.33 -3.60
C VAL A 85 -0.81 0.05 -2.87
N LEU A 86 -0.73 0.97 -1.92
CA LEU A 86 -1.90 1.51 -1.22
C LEU A 86 -2.88 2.21 -2.19
N ALA A 87 -2.37 2.83 -3.25
CA ALA A 87 -3.15 3.41 -4.33
C ALA A 87 -3.66 2.40 -5.38
N GLY A 88 -3.52 1.09 -5.13
CA GLY A 88 -4.00 0.03 -6.03
C GLY A 88 -3.08 -0.30 -7.21
N GLN A 89 -1.87 0.25 -7.27
CA GLN A 89 -0.92 -0.07 -8.34
C GLN A 89 -0.12 -1.34 -8.06
N ARG A 90 0.37 -1.99 -9.12
CA ARG A 90 1.20 -3.21 -9.02
C ARG A 90 2.56 -2.90 -8.38
N ALA A 91 2.88 -3.58 -7.28
CA ALA A 91 4.14 -3.41 -6.54
C ALA A 91 5.39 -3.66 -7.42
N ARG A 92 5.31 -4.66 -8.32
CA ARG A 92 6.46 -5.17 -9.09
C ARG A 92 7.22 -4.09 -9.85
N ARG A 93 6.51 -3.17 -10.53
CA ARG A 93 7.15 -2.11 -11.34
C ARG A 93 7.95 -1.15 -10.46
N TRP A 94 7.39 -0.75 -9.32
CA TRP A 94 8.02 0.20 -8.41
C TRP A 94 9.14 -0.46 -7.58
N ALA A 95 9.00 -1.74 -7.24
CA ALA A 95 10.05 -2.51 -6.60
C ALA A 95 11.28 -2.67 -7.54
N LEU A 96 11.06 -2.99 -8.82
CA LEU A 96 12.11 -3.02 -9.84
C LEU A 96 12.81 -1.66 -9.98
N ALA A 97 12.04 -0.56 -10.03
CA ALA A 97 12.61 0.79 -10.08
C ALA A 97 13.46 1.11 -8.84
N SER A 98 13.03 0.67 -7.65
CA SER A 98 13.78 0.84 -6.41
C SER A 98 15.09 0.04 -6.40
N LEU A 99 15.08 -1.17 -6.96
CA LEU A 99 16.28 -2.00 -7.12
C LEU A 99 17.29 -1.37 -8.08
N VAL A 100 16.82 -0.85 -9.22
CA VAL A 100 17.67 -0.13 -10.17
C VAL A 100 18.29 1.10 -9.51
N LEU A 101 17.51 1.85 -8.75
CA LEU A 101 18.00 3.03 -8.02
C LEU A 101 19.07 2.65 -6.98
N ALA A 102 18.88 1.54 -6.25
CA ALA A 102 19.86 1.02 -5.32
C ALA A 102 21.17 0.62 -6.03
N LEU A 103 21.07 -0.05 -7.17
CA LEU A 103 22.24 -0.45 -7.97
C LEU A 103 23.03 0.76 -8.48
N ILE A 104 22.33 1.77 -9.00
CA ILE A 104 22.96 3.04 -9.43
C ILE A 104 23.68 3.69 -8.25
N THR A 105 23.04 3.75 -7.08
CA THR A 105 23.63 4.34 -5.87
C THR A 105 24.90 3.59 -5.44
N ALA A 106 24.88 2.25 -5.48
CA ALA A 106 26.04 1.43 -5.15
C ALA A 106 27.21 1.67 -6.13
N ILE A 107 26.92 1.69 -7.44
CA ILE A 107 27.94 1.92 -8.48
C ILE A 107 28.54 3.32 -8.33
N VAL A 108 27.71 4.35 -8.16
CA VAL A 108 28.18 5.73 -7.98
C VAL A 108 29.04 5.85 -6.72
N THR A 109 28.65 5.20 -5.63
CA THR A 109 29.42 5.22 -4.38
C THR A 109 30.78 4.56 -4.55
N ALA A 110 30.86 3.46 -5.30
CA ALA A 110 32.09 2.72 -5.51
C ALA A 110 33.04 3.37 -6.54
N THR A 111 32.51 4.12 -7.50
CA THR A 111 33.29 4.57 -8.68
C THR A 111 33.56 6.08 -8.71
N VAL A 112 32.79 6.90 -7.99
CA VAL A 112 32.89 8.37 -8.07
C VAL A 112 33.56 8.95 -6.82
N PRO A 113 34.64 9.74 -6.96
CA PRO A 113 35.28 10.39 -5.82
C PRO A 113 34.39 11.48 -5.19
N LEU A 114 34.61 11.74 -3.90
CA LEU A 114 34.10 12.93 -3.21
C LEU A 114 34.71 14.18 -3.87
N PRO A 115 33.96 15.27 -4.14
CA PRO A 115 32.60 15.62 -3.68
C PRO A 115 31.46 15.34 -4.68
N ALA A 116 31.76 14.96 -5.93
CA ALA A 116 30.74 14.72 -6.95
C ALA A 116 29.77 13.59 -6.57
N SER A 117 30.28 12.58 -5.87
CA SER A 117 29.49 11.47 -5.32
C SER A 117 28.40 11.95 -4.34
N LEU A 118 28.69 12.95 -3.49
CA LEU A 118 27.71 13.50 -2.55
C LEU A 118 26.55 14.20 -3.26
N ALA A 119 26.85 15.02 -4.27
CA ALA A 119 25.83 15.70 -5.05
C ALA A 119 24.88 14.71 -5.73
N VAL A 120 25.42 13.66 -6.36
CA VAL A 120 24.63 12.63 -7.03
C VAL A 120 23.77 11.87 -6.02
N LYS A 121 24.30 11.48 -4.87
CA LYS A 121 23.54 10.79 -3.80
C LYS A 121 22.39 11.63 -3.25
N VAL A 122 22.62 12.92 -3.02
CA VAL A 122 21.59 13.82 -2.51
C VAL A 122 20.53 14.11 -3.58
N LEU A 123 20.88 14.09 -4.86
CA LEU A 123 19.87 14.14 -5.93
C LEU A 123 19.06 12.84 -6.01
N LEU A 124 19.72 11.68 -5.87
CA LEU A 124 19.08 10.36 -5.89
C LEU A 124 18.06 10.17 -4.77
N ILE A 125 18.22 10.81 -3.60
CA ILE A 125 17.23 10.77 -2.52
C ILE A 125 16.08 11.78 -2.72
N THR A 126 16.36 12.92 -3.37
CA THR A 126 15.37 13.99 -3.60
C THR A 126 14.24 13.51 -4.50
N VAL A 127 14.56 12.70 -5.52
CA VAL A 127 13.57 12.13 -6.46
C VAL A 127 12.51 11.25 -5.77
N PRO A 128 12.86 10.18 -5.02
CA PRO A 128 11.89 9.33 -4.36
C PRO A 128 11.13 10.07 -3.24
N CYS A 129 11.75 11.00 -2.52
CA CYS A 129 11.04 11.85 -1.55
C CYS A 129 9.97 12.72 -2.23
N THR A 130 10.32 13.39 -3.32
CA THR A 130 9.35 14.20 -4.10
C THR A 130 8.22 13.32 -4.65
N ALA A 131 8.56 12.15 -5.17
CA ALA A 131 7.58 11.19 -5.66
C ALA A 131 6.66 10.66 -4.54
N CYS A 132 7.20 10.44 -3.32
CA CYS A 132 6.40 10.08 -2.15
C CYS A 132 5.44 11.20 -1.77
N ALA A 133 5.89 12.45 -1.74
CA ALA A 133 5.05 13.60 -1.43
C ALA A 133 3.89 13.73 -2.44
N LEU A 134 4.19 13.61 -3.74
CA LEU A 134 3.18 13.62 -4.81
C LEU A 134 2.23 12.42 -4.74
N ALA A 135 2.73 11.23 -4.40
CA ALA A 135 1.89 10.05 -4.23
C ALA A 135 0.95 10.21 -3.03
N ALA A 136 1.47 10.67 -1.89
CA ALA A 136 0.67 10.94 -0.70
C ALA A 136 -0.40 12.02 -0.93
N ALA A 137 -0.09 13.07 -1.72
CA ALA A 137 -1.05 14.10 -2.09
C ALA A 137 -2.26 13.58 -2.89
N ARG A 138 -2.06 12.51 -3.67
CA ARG A 138 -3.09 11.92 -4.53
C ARG A 138 -3.94 10.86 -3.82
N ILE A 139 -3.45 10.29 -2.71
CA ILE A 139 -4.16 9.25 -1.97
C ILE A 139 -5.28 9.89 -1.14
N ARG A 140 -6.52 9.49 -1.41
CA ARG A 140 -7.70 9.92 -0.67
C ARG A 140 -8.07 8.86 0.38
N LEU A 141 -7.38 8.90 1.51
CA LEU A 141 -7.72 8.12 2.69
C LEU A 141 -8.38 9.02 3.74
N GLU A 142 -9.42 8.50 4.39
CA GLU A 142 -9.96 9.09 5.61
C GLU A 142 -9.40 8.33 6.81
N PRO A 143 -8.97 9.02 7.89
CA PRO A 143 -8.73 10.46 7.98
C PRO A 143 -7.54 10.92 7.10
N ARG A 144 -7.58 12.16 6.58
CA ARG A 144 -6.57 12.69 5.64
C ARG A 144 -5.24 13.10 6.29
N TRP A 145 -5.24 13.28 7.60
CA TRP A 145 -4.08 13.79 8.35
C TRP A 145 -2.80 12.95 8.18
N PRO A 146 -2.81 11.60 8.29
CA PRO A 146 -1.60 10.80 8.13
C PRO A 146 -0.95 10.97 6.75
N MET A 147 -1.75 11.06 5.68
CA MET A 147 -1.23 11.32 4.34
C MET A 147 -0.60 12.71 4.23
N ARG A 148 -1.16 13.73 4.90
CA ARG A 148 -0.57 15.07 4.98
C ARG A 148 0.77 15.05 5.71
N VAL A 149 0.90 14.29 6.80
CA VAL A 149 2.18 14.15 7.52
C VAL A 149 3.25 13.53 6.62
N ILE A 150 2.92 12.42 5.92
CA ILE A 150 3.83 11.78 4.97
C ILE A 150 4.23 12.75 3.85
N LEU A 151 3.27 13.52 3.32
CA LEU A 151 3.51 14.54 2.31
C LEU A 151 4.48 15.61 2.81
N VAL A 152 4.16 16.25 3.95
CA VAL A 152 4.95 17.36 4.50
C VAL A 152 6.36 16.89 4.87
N ALA A 153 6.50 15.74 5.51
CA ALA A 153 7.81 15.19 5.88
C ALA A 153 8.69 14.93 4.66
N ASN A 154 8.14 14.29 3.62
CA ASN A 154 8.89 14.01 2.39
C ASN A 154 9.18 15.28 1.57
N ALA A 155 8.23 16.22 1.51
CA ALA A 155 8.42 17.48 0.80
C ALA A 155 9.48 18.35 1.50
N ALA A 156 9.42 18.49 2.82
CA ALA A 156 10.40 19.22 3.60
C ALA A 156 11.80 18.61 3.46
N TYR A 157 11.90 17.28 3.56
CA TYR A 157 13.19 16.59 3.42
C TYR A 157 13.75 16.66 1.99
N ALA A 158 12.90 16.63 0.97
CA ALA A 158 13.31 16.85 -0.42
C ALA A 158 13.84 18.28 -0.64
N VAL A 159 13.14 19.30 -0.11
CA VAL A 159 13.59 20.70 -0.18
C VAL A 159 14.91 20.88 0.56
N TYR A 160 15.05 20.31 1.76
CA TYR A 160 16.30 20.32 2.52
C TYR A 160 17.46 19.66 1.74
N SER A 161 17.21 18.51 1.14
CA SER A 161 18.19 17.78 0.32
C SER A 161 18.62 18.58 -0.90
N ALA A 162 17.67 19.20 -1.62
CA ALA A 162 17.98 20.07 -2.74
C ALA A 162 18.78 21.30 -2.31
N ALA A 163 18.40 21.96 -1.21
CA ALA A 163 19.11 23.10 -0.65
C ALA A 163 20.55 22.73 -0.26
N ARG A 164 20.77 21.54 0.31
CA ARG A 164 22.10 21.02 0.63
C ARG A 164 23.01 20.96 -0.59
N VAL A 165 22.50 20.52 -1.74
CA VAL A 165 23.26 20.47 -2.99
C VAL A 165 23.57 21.88 -3.50
N VAL A 166 22.56 22.77 -3.51
CA VAL A 166 22.72 24.15 -3.96
C VAL A 166 23.77 24.88 -3.13
N VAL A 167 23.71 24.77 -1.80
CA VAL A 167 24.68 25.41 -0.89
C VAL A 167 26.06 24.77 -1.02
N GLY A 168 26.15 23.44 -1.14
CA GLY A 168 27.43 22.76 -1.37
C GLY A 168 28.14 23.24 -2.64
N PHE A 169 27.40 23.48 -3.73
CA PHE A 169 27.96 24.04 -4.97
C PHE A 169 28.21 25.55 -4.93
N ALA A 170 27.35 26.33 -4.27
CA ALA A 170 27.45 27.80 -4.26
C ALA A 170 28.45 28.34 -3.24
N ALA A 171 28.47 27.77 -2.03
CA ALA A 171 29.33 28.22 -0.92
C ALA A 171 30.54 27.31 -0.69
N GLY A 172 30.53 26.09 -1.24
CA GLY A 172 31.55 25.07 -1.03
C GLY A 172 31.18 24.08 0.09
N TRP A 173 31.58 22.82 -0.10
CA TRP A 173 31.29 21.71 0.81
C TRP A 173 32.02 21.80 2.16
N GLU A 174 33.10 22.59 2.23
CA GLU A 174 33.91 22.85 3.43
C GLU A 174 33.60 24.23 4.06
N SER A 175 32.53 24.89 3.62
CA SER A 175 32.18 26.21 4.14
C SER A 175 31.54 26.13 5.53
N SER A 176 31.79 27.12 6.38
CA SER A 176 31.16 27.21 7.71
C SER A 176 29.63 27.22 7.63
N LEU A 177 29.07 27.77 6.55
CA LEU A 177 27.63 27.75 6.28
C LEU A 177 27.13 26.31 6.00
N TYR A 178 27.89 25.54 5.23
CA TYR A 178 27.58 24.14 4.97
C TYR A 178 27.73 23.30 6.25
N ASP A 179 28.77 23.55 7.04
CA ASP A 179 29.00 22.84 8.30
C ASP A 179 27.90 23.06 9.32
N LEU A 180 27.41 24.28 9.44
CA LEU A 180 26.43 24.66 10.45
C LEU A 180 25.01 24.17 10.13
N GLY A 181 24.64 24.13 8.84
CA GLY A 181 23.25 23.85 8.42
C GLY A 181 23.05 22.57 7.61
N PHE A 182 24.09 22.07 6.94
CA PHE A 182 23.97 21.06 5.89
C PHE A 182 24.98 19.90 6.01
N SER A 183 25.77 19.88 7.08
CA SER A 183 26.68 18.79 7.40
C SER A 183 25.93 17.53 7.85
N PHE A 184 26.70 16.50 8.19
CA PHE A 184 26.17 15.21 8.59
C PHE A 184 25.24 15.29 9.82
N GLY A 185 25.55 16.14 10.80
CA GLY A 185 24.75 16.30 12.03
C GLY A 185 23.33 16.80 11.76
N PRO A 186 23.17 18.02 11.19
CA PRO A 186 21.86 18.57 10.80
C PRO A 186 21.09 17.66 9.85
N ALA A 187 21.77 17.02 8.88
CA ALA A 187 21.13 16.10 7.95
C ALA A 187 20.56 14.86 8.64
N THR A 188 21.32 14.27 9.58
CA THR A 188 20.86 13.12 10.37
C THR A 188 19.68 13.49 11.26
N PHE A 189 19.69 14.68 11.86
CA PHE A 189 18.57 15.18 12.67
C PHE A 189 17.30 15.36 11.82
N ALA A 190 17.41 16.05 10.68
CA ALA A 190 16.30 16.26 9.76
C ALA A 190 15.73 14.93 9.23
N GLY A 191 16.60 13.99 8.86
CA GLY A 191 16.20 12.65 8.43
C GLY A 191 15.50 11.87 9.52
N SER A 192 16.02 11.90 10.75
CA SER A 192 15.42 11.24 11.92
C SER A 192 14.02 11.79 12.22
N ALA A 193 13.87 13.12 12.22
CA ALA A 193 12.57 13.77 12.42
C ALA A 193 11.56 13.35 11.34
N ALA A 194 11.98 13.28 10.06
CA ALA A 194 11.14 12.82 8.96
C ALA A 194 10.72 11.35 9.14
N ILE A 195 11.64 10.46 9.51
CA ILE A 195 11.35 9.03 9.73
C ILE A 195 10.35 8.86 10.88
N VAL A 196 10.53 9.56 12.00
CA VAL A 196 9.60 9.51 13.14
C VAL A 196 8.21 10.00 12.72
N ALA A 197 8.12 11.12 12.02
CA ALA A 197 6.84 11.65 11.53
C ALA A 197 6.14 10.66 10.58
N ILE A 198 6.89 10.05 9.65
CA ILE A 198 6.37 9.02 8.73
C ILE A 198 5.93 7.79 9.50
N GLY A 199 6.72 7.31 10.46
CA GLY A 199 6.38 6.15 11.31
C GLY A 199 5.08 6.37 12.09
N VAL A 200 4.93 7.53 12.73
CA VAL A 200 3.68 7.93 13.41
C VAL A 200 2.51 7.94 12.43
N ALA A 201 2.69 8.50 11.22
CA ALA A 201 1.65 8.50 10.21
C ALA A 201 1.27 7.08 9.76
N VAL A 202 2.23 6.19 9.50
CA VAL A 202 2.00 4.79 9.12
C VAL A 202 1.24 4.03 10.21
N VAL A 203 1.62 4.21 11.48
CA VAL A 203 0.90 3.62 12.62
C VAL A 203 -0.54 4.14 12.69
N ARG A 204 -0.75 5.44 12.47
CA ARG A 204 -2.11 6.03 12.43
C ARG A 204 -2.93 5.54 11.25
N VAL A 205 -2.33 5.29 10.08
CA VAL A 205 -3.02 4.65 8.94
C VAL A 205 -3.48 3.24 9.31
N ARG A 206 -2.66 2.47 10.05
CA ARG A 206 -3.02 1.12 10.50
C ARG A 206 -4.15 1.12 11.53
N LEU A 207 -4.13 2.08 12.46
CA LEU A 207 -5.07 2.20 13.58
C LEU A 207 -6.33 3.02 13.25
N GLY A 208 -6.34 3.71 12.11
CA GLY A 208 -7.45 4.57 11.71
C GLY A 208 -8.76 3.79 11.58
N PRO A 209 -9.92 4.45 11.80
CA PRO A 209 -11.21 3.83 11.57
C PRO A 209 -11.25 3.33 10.13
N ARG A 210 -11.41 2.02 9.94
CA ARG A 210 -11.74 1.49 8.62
C ARG A 210 -13.17 1.91 8.38
N THR A 211 -13.37 3.00 7.64
CA THR A 211 -14.67 3.23 7.03
C THR A 211 -14.98 1.94 6.28
N PRO A 212 -16.05 1.21 6.64
CA PRO A 212 -16.44 0.05 5.86
C PRO A 212 -16.53 0.51 4.41
N GLU A 213 -15.86 -0.20 3.50
CA GLU A 213 -15.99 0.07 2.06
C GLU A 213 -17.48 0.27 1.79
N LEU A 214 -17.85 1.46 1.29
CA LEU A 214 -19.24 1.75 0.96
C LEU A 214 -19.74 0.59 0.11
N PRO A 215 -20.76 -0.17 0.56
CA PRO A 215 -21.23 -1.35 -0.14
C PRO A 215 -21.54 -0.99 -1.59
N LEU A 216 -21.01 -1.78 -2.53
CA LEU A 216 -21.35 -1.66 -3.95
C LEU A 216 -22.87 -1.65 -4.06
N THR A 217 -23.42 -0.51 -4.45
CA THR A 217 -24.85 -0.25 -4.40
C THR A 217 -25.51 -0.88 -5.64
N CYS A 218 -25.90 -2.14 -5.55
CA CYS A 218 -26.57 -2.84 -6.66
C CYS A 218 -28.10 -2.73 -6.53
N PRO A 219 -28.85 -2.58 -7.63
CA PRO A 219 -30.31 -2.76 -7.63
C PRO A 219 -30.69 -4.18 -7.19
N ALA A 220 -31.79 -4.32 -6.44
CA ALA A 220 -32.28 -5.64 -6.01
C ALA A 220 -32.55 -6.56 -7.22
N GLY A 221 -32.19 -7.84 -7.12
CA GLY A 221 -32.35 -8.82 -8.19
C GLY A 221 -31.27 -8.82 -9.27
N ARG A 222 -30.21 -8.01 -9.14
CA ARG A 222 -29.08 -7.98 -10.11
C ARG A 222 -27.76 -8.53 -9.59
N ALA A 223 -27.63 -8.76 -8.28
CA ALA A 223 -26.39 -9.28 -7.70
C ALA A 223 -26.58 -10.73 -7.27
N VAL A 224 -25.84 -11.65 -7.89
CA VAL A 224 -25.79 -13.05 -7.44
C VAL A 224 -24.48 -13.26 -6.72
N VAL A 225 -24.55 -13.62 -5.43
CA VAL A 225 -23.38 -13.80 -4.57
C VAL A 225 -23.42 -15.16 -3.89
N VAL A 226 -22.24 -15.65 -3.52
CA VAL A 226 -22.13 -16.83 -2.65
C VAL A 226 -22.39 -16.41 -1.20
N GLY A 227 -23.53 -16.84 -0.67
CA GLY A 227 -24.03 -16.59 0.67
C GLY A 227 -23.21 -17.28 1.76
N ASP A 228 -23.42 -16.83 3.01
CA ASP A 228 -22.81 -17.40 4.22
C ASP A 228 -21.33 -17.73 4.10
N TRP A 229 -20.58 -16.81 3.48
CA TRP A 229 -19.17 -16.99 3.12
C TRP A 229 -18.30 -17.54 4.26
N ALA A 230 -18.52 -17.09 5.51
CA ALA A 230 -17.76 -17.57 6.65
C ALA A 230 -18.00 -19.06 6.90
N LEU A 231 -19.27 -19.49 6.90
CA LEU A 231 -19.68 -20.88 7.09
C LEU A 231 -19.25 -21.75 5.91
N ALA A 232 -19.50 -21.29 4.68
CA ALA A 232 -19.09 -21.99 3.46
C ALA A 232 -17.55 -22.11 3.37
N SER A 233 -16.80 -21.08 3.75
CA SER A 233 -15.33 -21.15 3.78
C SER A 233 -14.78 -22.11 4.84
N ALA A 234 -15.51 -22.31 5.94
CA ALA A 234 -15.16 -23.29 6.97
C ALA A 234 -15.47 -24.72 6.51
N ALA A 235 -16.55 -24.93 5.75
CA ALA A 235 -16.96 -26.24 5.27
C ALA A 235 -16.18 -26.72 4.03
N TYR A 236 -15.99 -25.84 3.03
CA TYR A 236 -15.40 -26.19 1.72
C TYR A 236 -13.94 -25.75 1.57
N GLY A 237 -13.44 -24.90 2.47
CA GLY A 237 -12.09 -24.33 2.40
C GLY A 237 -11.99 -23.14 1.45
N GLN A 238 -11.01 -22.26 1.71
CA GLN A 238 -10.84 -21.00 0.95
C GLN A 238 -10.51 -21.20 -0.54
N GLU A 239 -9.82 -22.28 -0.90
CA GLU A 239 -9.43 -22.53 -2.30
C GLU A 239 -10.64 -22.89 -3.15
N ARG A 240 -11.53 -23.77 -2.66
CA ARG A 240 -12.78 -24.10 -3.35
C ARG A 240 -13.69 -22.88 -3.47
N MET A 241 -13.81 -22.07 -2.42
CA MET A 241 -14.59 -20.84 -2.47
C MET A 241 -14.11 -19.86 -3.55
N ARG A 242 -12.79 -19.73 -3.75
CA ARG A 242 -12.24 -18.90 -4.83
C ARG A 242 -12.52 -19.50 -6.21
N ALA A 243 -12.40 -20.82 -6.35
CA ALA A 243 -12.75 -21.51 -7.59
C ALA A 243 -14.23 -21.29 -7.95
N MET A 244 -15.15 -21.44 -6.99
CA MET A 244 -16.58 -21.22 -7.21
C MET A 244 -16.90 -19.78 -7.64
N VAL A 245 -16.26 -18.77 -7.05
CA VAL A 245 -16.46 -17.37 -7.50
C VAL A 245 -15.94 -17.17 -8.92
N ALA A 246 -14.79 -17.75 -9.27
CA ALA A 246 -14.24 -17.66 -10.62
C ALA A 246 -15.14 -18.37 -11.66
N GLU A 247 -15.67 -19.54 -11.32
CA GLU A 247 -16.63 -20.29 -12.13
C GLU A 247 -17.93 -19.50 -12.33
N LEU A 248 -18.49 -18.93 -11.25
CA LEU A 248 -19.68 -18.06 -11.31
C LEU A 248 -19.46 -16.82 -12.20
N GLN A 249 -18.32 -16.13 -12.05
CA GLN A 249 -17.97 -14.96 -12.86
C GLN A 249 -17.67 -15.32 -14.33
N SER A 250 -17.15 -16.52 -14.59
CA SER A 250 -16.94 -17.04 -15.93
C SER A 250 -18.28 -17.32 -16.61
N THR A 251 -19.17 -18.06 -15.95
CA THR A 251 -20.50 -18.40 -16.46
C THR A 251 -21.34 -17.15 -16.72
N ALA A 252 -21.33 -16.19 -15.80
CA ALA A 252 -22.09 -14.95 -15.97
C ALA A 252 -21.66 -14.12 -17.19
N ARG A 253 -20.37 -14.11 -17.53
CA ARG A 253 -19.88 -13.47 -18.77
C ARG A 253 -20.37 -14.13 -20.04
N THR A 254 -20.64 -15.44 -20.00
CA THR A 254 -21.23 -16.16 -21.13
C THR A 254 -22.69 -15.76 -21.38
N PHE A 255 -23.41 -15.36 -20.33
CA PHE A 255 -24.82 -14.96 -20.42
C PHE A 255 -25.03 -13.46 -20.61
N ASP A 256 -24.12 -12.63 -20.11
CA ASP A 256 -24.20 -11.16 -20.17
C ASP A 256 -22.79 -10.58 -20.32
N GLU A 257 -22.48 -10.04 -21.50
CA GLU A 257 -21.20 -9.37 -21.76
C GLU A 257 -20.99 -8.12 -20.88
N THR A 258 -22.08 -7.57 -20.31
CA THR A 258 -22.04 -6.42 -19.41
C THR A 258 -21.92 -6.80 -17.94
N ALA A 259 -21.79 -8.10 -17.64
CA ALA A 259 -21.62 -8.60 -16.27
C ALA A 259 -20.40 -7.97 -15.57
N ARG A 260 -20.59 -7.57 -14.31
CA ARG A 260 -19.52 -6.99 -13.48
C ARG A 260 -19.10 -7.95 -12.36
N ASP A 261 -17.80 -8.21 -12.28
CA ASP A 261 -17.22 -9.05 -11.23
C ASP A 261 -17.34 -8.37 -9.85
N LEU A 262 -17.98 -9.07 -8.89
CA LEU A 262 -18.07 -8.66 -7.49
C LEU A 262 -17.13 -9.52 -6.62
N PRO A 263 -16.64 -9.04 -5.46
CA PRO A 263 -15.70 -9.79 -4.62
C PRO A 263 -16.13 -11.20 -4.19
N ARG A 264 -17.44 -11.48 -4.15
CA ARG A 264 -18.04 -12.78 -3.79
C ARG A 264 -19.09 -13.25 -4.78
N GLY A 265 -19.10 -12.71 -5.99
CA GLY A 265 -20.18 -12.94 -6.93
C GLY A 265 -20.07 -12.14 -8.21
N VAL A 266 -21.22 -11.86 -8.79
CA VAL A 266 -21.33 -11.15 -10.06
C VAL A 266 -22.63 -10.34 -10.11
N GLU A 267 -22.55 -9.16 -10.72
CA GLU A 267 -23.72 -8.36 -11.10
C GLU A 267 -24.11 -8.70 -12.53
N ILE A 268 -25.37 -9.09 -12.75
CA ILE A 268 -25.91 -9.51 -14.05
C ILE A 268 -27.29 -8.90 -14.26
N THR A 269 -27.62 -8.51 -15.50
CA THR A 269 -28.89 -7.85 -15.83
C THR A 269 -30.01 -8.85 -16.18
N MET A 270 -29.73 -10.14 -16.09
CA MET A 270 -30.61 -11.23 -16.51
C MET A 270 -31.74 -11.49 -15.49
N PRO A 271 -33.00 -11.65 -15.94
CA PRO A 271 -34.09 -12.13 -15.08
C PRO A 271 -33.85 -13.57 -14.63
N ASP A 272 -34.24 -13.91 -13.40
CA ASP A 272 -34.06 -15.24 -12.79
C ASP A 272 -32.59 -15.72 -12.77
N ALA A 273 -31.66 -14.79 -12.54
CA ALA A 273 -30.22 -15.02 -12.60
C ALA A 273 -29.75 -16.20 -11.73
N ILE A 274 -30.30 -16.39 -10.53
CA ILE A 274 -29.90 -17.47 -9.61
C ILE A 274 -30.21 -18.84 -10.21
N ALA A 275 -31.43 -19.03 -10.74
CA ALA A 275 -31.86 -20.31 -11.29
C ALA A 275 -31.03 -20.65 -12.54
N ARG A 276 -30.89 -19.69 -13.46
CA ARG A 276 -30.16 -19.90 -14.72
C ARG A 276 -28.66 -20.13 -14.52
N LEU A 277 -28.03 -19.35 -13.64
CA LEU A 277 -26.63 -19.55 -13.30
C LEU A 277 -26.44 -20.87 -12.54
N GLY A 278 -27.33 -21.21 -11.61
CA GLY A 278 -27.27 -22.46 -10.85
C GLY A 278 -27.37 -23.70 -11.74
N ASP A 279 -28.29 -23.71 -12.71
CA ASP A 279 -28.42 -24.83 -13.66
C ASP A 279 -27.19 -24.93 -14.57
N SER A 280 -26.69 -23.80 -15.09
CA SER A 280 -25.48 -23.80 -15.92
C SER A 280 -24.22 -24.22 -15.16
N LEU A 281 -24.08 -23.82 -13.89
CA LEU A 281 -22.96 -24.22 -13.04
C LEU A 281 -23.02 -25.71 -12.66
N ARG A 282 -24.23 -26.25 -12.50
CA ARG A 282 -24.44 -27.69 -12.33
C ARG A 282 -24.02 -28.46 -13.58
N ASP A 283 -24.43 -27.99 -14.75
CA ASP A 283 -24.21 -28.68 -16.01
C ASP A 283 -22.75 -28.60 -16.51
N VAL A 284 -22.10 -27.43 -16.37
CA VAL A 284 -20.75 -27.19 -16.90
C VAL A 284 -19.66 -27.53 -15.89
N TYR A 285 -19.87 -27.19 -14.61
CA TYR A 285 -18.85 -27.29 -13.56
C TYR A 285 -19.18 -28.35 -12.50
N GLY A 286 -20.29 -29.07 -12.64
CA GLY A 286 -20.65 -30.17 -11.74
C GLY A 286 -20.98 -29.73 -10.32
N TRP A 287 -21.47 -28.50 -10.13
CA TRP A 287 -21.80 -27.98 -8.80
C TRP A 287 -22.82 -28.87 -8.09
N LYS A 288 -22.56 -29.17 -6.82
CA LYS A 288 -23.48 -29.94 -5.98
C LYS A 288 -24.72 -29.12 -5.62
N PRO A 289 -25.85 -29.76 -5.29
CA PRO A 289 -27.05 -29.06 -4.83
C PRO A 289 -26.78 -28.11 -3.66
N ASP A 290 -25.92 -28.52 -2.72
CA ASP A 290 -25.52 -27.70 -1.57
C ASP A 290 -24.70 -26.47 -1.98
N GLU A 291 -23.88 -26.57 -3.03
CA GLU A 291 -23.08 -25.45 -3.56
C GLU A 291 -23.96 -24.46 -4.34
N VAL A 292 -24.96 -24.97 -5.07
CA VAL A 292 -25.96 -24.13 -5.76
C VAL A 292 -26.87 -23.42 -4.75
N ALA A 293 -27.20 -24.07 -3.63
CA ALA A 293 -27.99 -23.47 -2.55
C ALA A 293 -27.29 -22.28 -1.88
N LEU A 294 -25.96 -22.16 -2.02
CA LEU A 294 -25.22 -20.98 -1.56
C LEU A 294 -25.43 -19.75 -2.46
N LEU A 295 -25.97 -19.90 -3.67
CA LEU A 295 -26.24 -18.76 -4.54
C LEU A 295 -27.45 -17.99 -4.01
N VAL A 296 -27.22 -16.75 -3.60
CA VAL A 296 -28.25 -15.88 -3.03
C VAL A 296 -28.27 -14.55 -3.77
N ASP A 297 -29.44 -13.91 -3.77
CA ASP A 297 -29.52 -12.51 -4.18
C ASP A 297 -28.77 -11.69 -3.14
N GLY A 298 -27.72 -11.01 -3.58
CA GLY A 298 -26.90 -10.13 -2.75
C GLY A 298 -27.73 -9.03 -2.10
N ALA A 299 -28.89 -8.70 -2.67
CA ALA A 299 -29.86 -7.76 -2.13
C ALA A 299 -30.66 -8.28 -0.93
N ALA A 300 -31.01 -9.57 -0.93
CA ALA A 300 -31.89 -10.18 0.06
C ALA A 300 -31.16 -10.61 1.34
N THR A 301 -29.87 -10.92 1.25
CA THR A 301 -29.07 -11.48 2.36
C THR A 301 -28.25 -10.45 3.14
N ALA A 302 -28.33 -9.16 2.80
CA ALA A 302 -27.50 -8.10 3.39
C ALA A 302 -25.98 -8.35 3.28
N ALA A 303 -25.54 -9.36 2.52
CA ALA A 303 -24.16 -9.53 2.09
C ALA A 303 -23.70 -8.33 1.26
N ILE A 304 -24.67 -7.64 0.62
CA ILE A 304 -24.57 -6.32 0.01
C ILE A 304 -25.84 -5.54 0.40
N HIS A 305 -25.73 -4.39 1.07
CA HIS A 305 -26.92 -3.57 1.37
C HIS A 305 -27.44 -2.91 0.09
N THR A 306 -28.69 -3.21 -0.29
CA THR A 306 -29.36 -2.63 -1.47
C THR A 306 -30.42 -1.62 -1.06
N HIS A 307 -30.73 -0.69 -1.97
CA HIS A 307 -31.74 0.33 -1.73
C HIS A 307 -33.11 -0.34 -1.55
N PRO A 308 -33.90 0.01 -0.52
CA PRO A 308 -35.32 -0.33 -0.53
C PRO A 308 -35.94 0.44 -1.69
N GLN A 309 -36.24 -0.25 -2.78
CA GLN A 309 -37.08 0.31 -3.82
C GLN A 309 -38.48 0.39 -3.21
N ARG A 310 -38.86 1.59 -2.76
CA ARG A 310 -40.20 1.90 -2.35
C ARG A 310 -41.07 1.75 -3.59
N THR A 311 -41.52 0.52 -3.87
CA THR A 311 -42.53 0.23 -4.88
C THR A 311 -43.79 0.94 -4.41
N GLY A 312 -43.93 2.18 -4.89
CA GLY A 312 -45.17 2.93 -4.82
C GLY A 312 -46.20 2.11 -5.55
N ARG A 313 -46.90 1.27 -4.80
CA ARG A 313 -48.13 0.58 -5.18
C ARG A 313 -49.13 1.69 -5.50
N ARG A 314 -49.08 2.20 -6.72
CA ARG A 314 -50.08 3.09 -7.30
C ARG A 314 -51.33 2.24 -7.45
N ARG A 315 -52.06 2.08 -6.34
CA ARG A 315 -53.40 1.50 -6.29
C ARG A 315 -54.21 2.25 -7.34
N GLY A 316 -54.63 1.52 -8.37
CA GLY A 316 -55.58 2.01 -9.35
C GLY A 316 -56.79 2.56 -8.61
N ARG A 317 -56.99 3.87 -8.73
CA ARG A 317 -58.28 4.48 -8.42
C ARG A 317 -59.08 4.37 -9.70
N GLY A 318 -59.84 3.28 -9.79
CA GLY A 318 -60.85 3.09 -10.80
C GLY A 318 -61.87 4.21 -10.76
N SER A 319 -62.28 4.60 -11.96
CA SER A 319 -63.47 5.37 -12.30
C SER A 319 -64.72 4.94 -11.52
N ALA A 320 -65.50 5.91 -11.04
CA ALA A 320 -66.93 6.09 -11.40
C ALA A 320 -67.64 7.06 -10.43
N ARG A 321 -68.14 8.18 -10.98
CA ARG A 321 -69.56 8.62 -10.96
C ARG A 321 -69.68 10.14 -11.19
N THR A 322 -70.11 10.50 -12.40
CA THR A 322 -71.28 11.35 -12.66
C THR A 322 -72.01 10.73 -13.83
#